data_AF-A0A1J5Q5H9-F1
#
_entry.id   AF-A0A1J5Q5H9-F1
#
_cell.length_a   1.000
_cell.length_b   1.000
_cell.length_c   1.000
_cell.angle_alpha   90.00
_cell.angle_beta   90.00
_cell.angle_gamma   90.00
#
_symmetry.space_group_name_H-M   'P 1'
#
loop_
_entity.id
_entity.type
_entity.pdbx_description
1 polymer ?
#
loop_
_entity_poly.entity_id
_entity_poly.type
_entity_poly.pdbx_seq_one_letter_code
_entity_poly.pdbx_strand_id
1 'polypeptide(L)'
;MYNPHVFGLDARELFFQEDQIILTEGQEDVLLLPRVAEQVKAEITGSFFGWGAGGASNIRHLCQILKDLGYKKVAGLFDGDKTEERDKAAVEFPEFHFACIPAKDIRTKPPRKATDEVQGLLDEKLELKEEYAMQLKTLFGALSKHMNS
;
A
#
# COMPACT_ATOMS: atom_id res chain seq x y z
N MET A 1 16.58 -13.42 -8.74
CA MET A 1 16.64 -12.42 -9.82
C MET A 1 15.25 -12.37 -10.43
N TYR A 2 14.37 -11.52 -9.92
CA TYR A 2 13.03 -11.31 -10.49
C TYR A 2 12.94 -9.84 -10.85
N ASN A 3 12.95 -9.58 -12.16
CA ASN A 3 12.88 -8.27 -12.76
C ASN A 3 11.40 -7.83 -12.74
N PRO A 4 11.03 -6.73 -12.09
CA PRO A 4 9.65 -6.26 -12.09
C PRO A 4 9.35 -5.67 -13.47
N HIS A 5 8.80 -6.48 -14.36
CA HIS A 5 8.20 -5.96 -15.58
C HIS A 5 6.84 -5.38 -15.21
N VAL A 6 6.81 -4.05 -15.07
CA VAL A 6 5.61 -3.19 -14.99
C VAL A 6 4.65 -3.43 -16.19
N PHE A 7 5.07 -4.20 -17.20
CA PHE A 7 4.34 -4.53 -18.42
C PHE A 7 4.09 -6.04 -18.62
N GLY A 8 3.98 -6.81 -17.54
CA GLY A 8 3.49 -8.19 -17.58
C GLY A 8 1.98 -8.27 -17.83
N LEU A 9 1.46 -9.49 -18.05
CA LEU A 9 0.04 -9.80 -18.27
C LEU A 9 -0.94 -9.07 -17.32
N ASP A 10 -0.52 -8.74 -16.09
CA ASP A 10 -1.21 -7.87 -15.13
C ASP A 10 -1.69 -6.52 -15.68
N ALA A 11 -0.91 -5.87 -16.56
CA ALA A 11 -1.30 -4.57 -17.12
C ALA A 11 -2.56 -4.66 -17.99
N ARG A 12 -2.91 -5.86 -18.49
CA ARG A 12 -4.18 -6.11 -19.20
C ARG A 12 -5.35 -6.27 -18.25
N GLU A 13 -5.16 -6.75 -17.01
CA GLU A 13 -6.22 -6.79 -16.00
C GLU A 13 -6.61 -5.38 -15.54
N LEU A 14 -5.70 -4.42 -15.64
CA LEU A 14 -5.98 -3.02 -15.33
C LEU A 14 -7.15 -2.43 -16.13
N PHE A 15 -7.26 -2.78 -17.41
CA PHE A 15 -8.32 -2.28 -18.30
C PHE A 15 -9.69 -2.94 -18.06
N PHE A 16 -9.73 -4.08 -17.36
CA PHE A 16 -10.97 -4.77 -16.98
C PHE A 16 -11.38 -4.50 -15.53
N GLN A 17 -10.47 -3.96 -14.71
CA GLN A 17 -10.80 -3.46 -13.39
C GLN A 17 -11.43 -2.08 -13.48
N GLU A 18 -12.73 -2.03 -13.29
CA GLU A 18 -13.48 -0.80 -13.10
C GLU A 18 -13.16 -0.21 -11.72
N ASP A 19 -12.22 0.74 -11.67
CA ASP A 19 -11.86 1.49 -10.47
C ASP A 19 -11.38 0.61 -9.28
N GLN A 20 -11.09 1.21 -8.13
CA GLN A 20 -10.63 0.53 -6.90
C GLN A 20 -9.21 -0.06 -7.00
N ILE A 21 -8.26 0.78 -7.41
CA ILE A 21 -6.85 0.40 -7.53
C ILE A 21 -6.10 0.74 -6.23
N ILE A 22 -5.31 -0.22 -5.73
CA ILE A 22 -4.42 -0.04 -4.59
C ILE A 22 -2.97 -0.06 -5.08
N LEU A 23 -2.27 1.06 -4.92
CA LEU A 23 -0.84 1.21 -5.19
C LEU A 23 -0.06 0.97 -3.90
N THR A 24 0.91 0.06 -3.93
CA THR A 24 1.86 -0.16 -2.82
C THR A 24 3.28 0.15 -3.27
N GLU A 25 4.19 0.41 -2.33
CA GLU A 25 5.59 0.68 -2.67
C GLU A 25 6.30 -0.53 -3.27
N GLY A 26 6.18 -1.68 -2.61
CA GLY A 26 6.89 -2.90 -2.96
C GLY A 26 5.98 -4.06 -3.34
N GLN A 27 6.63 -5.08 -3.90
CA GLN A 27 6.01 -6.37 -4.21
C GLN A 27 5.58 -7.13 -2.95
N GLU A 28 6.30 -6.91 -1.86
CA GLU A 28 6.04 -7.60 -0.60
C GLU A 28 4.71 -7.15 0.00
N ASP A 29 4.40 -5.87 -0.13
CA ASP A 29 3.15 -5.27 0.33
C ASP A 29 1.93 -5.90 -0.35
N VAL A 30 2.00 -6.08 -1.67
CA VAL A 30 0.95 -6.73 -2.47
C VAL A 30 0.63 -8.13 -1.94
N LEU A 31 1.65 -8.89 -1.51
CA LEU A 31 1.48 -10.27 -1.05
C LEU A 31 1.10 -10.37 0.43
N LEU A 32 1.55 -9.42 1.26
CA LEU A 32 1.43 -9.51 2.72
C LEU A 32 0.24 -8.73 3.27
N LEU A 33 -0.14 -7.59 2.68
CA LEU A 33 -1.30 -6.80 3.14
C LEU A 33 -2.62 -7.61 3.18
N PRO A 34 -2.92 -8.48 2.19
CA PRO A 34 -4.09 -9.37 2.29
C PRO A 34 -4.04 -10.29 3.52
N ARG A 35 -2.87 -10.86 3.82
CA ARG A 35 -2.69 -11.72 5.00
C ARG A 35 -2.88 -10.94 6.30
N VAL A 36 -2.38 -9.70 6.36
CA VAL A 36 -2.59 -8.81 7.51
C VAL A 36 -4.08 -8.52 7.69
N ALA A 37 -4.80 -8.23 6.60
CA ALA A 37 -6.24 -7.99 6.64
C ALA A 37 -7.02 -9.19 7.17
N GLU A 38 -6.69 -10.41 6.72
CA GLU A 38 -7.28 -11.65 7.25
C GLU A 38 -7.05 -11.80 8.76
N GLN A 39 -5.83 -11.52 9.25
CA GLN A 39 -5.50 -11.62 10.68
C GLN A 39 -6.30 -10.64 11.54
N VAL A 40 -6.54 -9.41 11.04
CA VAL A 40 -7.33 -8.40 11.75
C VAL A 40 -8.83 -8.50 11.51
N LYS A 41 -9.27 -9.49 10.71
CA LYS A 41 -10.66 -9.65 10.26
C LYS A 41 -11.21 -8.38 9.61
N ALA A 42 -10.38 -7.75 8.77
CA ALA A 42 -10.77 -6.63 7.92
C ALA A 42 -10.82 -7.06 6.46
N GLU A 43 -11.65 -6.39 5.67
CA GLU A 43 -11.76 -6.63 4.23
C GLU A 43 -11.04 -5.50 3.48
N ILE A 44 -10.13 -5.88 2.57
CA ILE A 44 -9.54 -4.95 1.61
C ILE A 44 -10.44 -4.95 0.37
N THR A 45 -11.05 -3.80 0.07
CA THR A 45 -11.84 -3.61 -1.14
C THR A 45 -10.99 -2.90 -2.19
N GLY A 46 -10.81 -3.55 -3.35
CA GLY A 46 -9.96 -3.09 -4.45
C GLY A 46 -8.85 -4.09 -4.74
N SER A 47 -8.20 -3.92 -5.89
CA SER A 47 -7.09 -4.79 -6.27
C SER A 47 -5.77 -4.03 -6.29
N PHE A 48 -4.74 -4.74 -5.87
CA PHE A 48 -3.38 -4.25 -5.93
C PHE A 48 -2.93 -4.09 -7.39
N PHE A 49 -2.27 -2.97 -7.67
CA PHE A 49 -1.73 -2.68 -8.99
C PHE A 49 -0.45 -3.48 -9.24
N GLY A 50 -0.54 -4.51 -10.10
CA GLY A 50 0.58 -5.32 -10.52
C GLY A 50 1.39 -5.86 -9.34
N TRP A 51 2.70 -5.62 -9.36
CA TRP A 51 3.66 -6.10 -8.35
C TRP A 51 4.17 -4.98 -7.42
N GLY A 52 3.41 -3.90 -7.27
CA GLY A 52 3.82 -2.68 -6.55
C GLY A 52 4.56 -1.67 -7.43
N ALA A 53 4.68 -0.44 -6.95
CA ALA A 53 5.20 0.71 -7.70
C ALA A 53 6.72 0.71 -7.88
N GLY A 54 7.46 -0.10 -7.11
CA GLY A 54 8.92 -0.10 -7.11
C GLY A 54 9.52 1.08 -6.33
N GLY A 55 8.81 1.55 -5.29
CA GLY A 55 9.20 2.63 -4.38
C GLY A 55 8.21 3.79 -4.30
N ALA A 56 8.20 4.51 -3.17
CA ALA A 56 7.32 5.66 -2.90
C ALA A 56 7.23 6.69 -4.03
N SER A 57 8.35 7.06 -4.64
CA SER A 57 8.40 8.09 -5.69
C SER A 57 7.62 7.68 -6.95
N ASN A 58 7.50 6.38 -7.22
CA ASN A 58 6.79 5.87 -8.40
C ASN A 58 5.27 5.83 -8.20
N ILE A 59 4.79 5.80 -6.95
CA ILE A 59 3.35 5.85 -6.66
C ILE A 59 2.74 7.12 -7.27
N ARG A 60 3.40 8.28 -7.12
CA ARG A 60 2.94 9.55 -7.69
C ARG A 60 2.83 9.52 -9.21
N HIS A 61 3.78 8.88 -9.89
CA HIS A 61 3.74 8.72 -11.35
C HIS A 61 2.57 7.83 -11.79
N LEU A 62 2.33 6.73 -11.07
CA LEU A 62 1.19 5.85 -11.32
C LEU A 62 -0.15 6.56 -11.03
N CYS A 63 -0.23 7.35 -9.95
CA CYS A 63 -1.39 8.19 -9.67
C CYS A 63 -1.70 9.14 -10.83
N GLN A 64 -0.69 9.82 -11.37
CA GLN A 64 -0.90 10.70 -12.53
C GLN A 64 -1.48 9.94 -13.72
N ILE A 65 -0.93 8.77 -14.05
CA ILE A 65 -1.42 7.93 -15.15
C ILE A 65 -2.87 7.51 -14.91
N LEU A 66 -3.20 7.03 -13.70
CA LEU A 66 -4.56 6.59 -13.35
C LEU A 66 -5.55 7.75 -13.40
N LYS A 67 -5.15 8.93 -12.93
CA LYS A 67 -5.95 10.16 -13.04
C LYS A 67 -6.22 10.53 -14.49
N ASP A 68 -5.19 10.51 -15.34
CA ASP A 68 -5.33 10.84 -16.76
C ASP A 68 -6.19 9.81 -17.52
N LEU A 69 -6.20 8.56 -17.05
CA LEU A 69 -7.08 7.49 -17.54
C LEU A 69 -8.52 7.58 -16.99
N GLY A 70 -8.79 8.50 -16.05
CA GLY A 70 -10.12 8.77 -15.51
C GLY A 70 -10.53 7.89 -14.33
N TYR A 71 -9.59 7.17 -13.71
CA TYR A 71 -9.84 6.44 -12.46
C TYR A 71 -10.15 7.43 -11.34
N LYS A 72 -11.14 7.09 -10.51
CA LYS A 72 -11.62 7.92 -9.39
C LYS A 72 -11.35 7.27 -8.05
N LYS A 73 -11.28 5.95 -7.98
CA LYS A 73 -11.09 5.17 -6.76
C LYS A 73 -9.68 4.59 -6.76
N VAL A 74 -8.71 5.41 -6.38
CA VAL A 74 -7.31 5.00 -6.25
C VAL A 74 -6.86 5.24 -4.81
N ALA A 75 -6.19 4.25 -4.23
CA ALA A 75 -5.55 4.35 -2.92
C ALA A 75 -4.05 4.08 -3.04
N GLY A 76 -3.21 4.91 -2.40
CA GLY A 76 -1.78 4.66 -2.26
C GLY A 76 -1.41 4.32 -0.82
N LEU A 77 -0.71 3.21 -0.63
CA LEU A 77 -0.18 2.74 0.64
C LEU A 77 1.35 2.88 0.65
N PHE A 78 1.83 3.72 1.57
CA PHE A 78 3.23 4.02 1.79
C PHE A 78 3.76 3.31 3.04
N ASP A 79 5.07 3.13 3.10
CA ASP A 79 5.77 2.73 4.32
C ASP A 79 5.67 3.84 5.38
N GLY A 80 5.76 3.46 6.66
CA GLY A 80 5.59 4.37 7.80
C GLY A 80 6.64 5.49 7.89
N ASP A 81 7.81 5.31 7.29
CA ASP A 81 8.83 6.38 7.19
C ASP A 81 8.60 7.34 6.01
N LYS A 82 7.70 7.01 5.08
CA LYS A 82 7.45 7.77 3.85
C LYS A 82 6.29 8.76 3.96
N THR A 83 6.04 9.25 5.17
CA THR A 83 4.97 10.24 5.43
C THR A 83 5.10 11.49 4.54
N GLU A 84 6.31 11.99 4.29
CA GLU A 84 6.53 13.13 3.38
C GLU A 84 6.05 12.86 1.95
N GLU A 85 6.29 11.66 1.42
CA GLU A 85 5.84 11.29 0.07
C GLU A 85 4.33 11.09 0.03
N ARG A 86 3.75 10.55 1.11
CA ARG A 86 2.29 10.48 1.29
C ARG A 86 1.66 11.85 1.28
N ASP A 87 2.20 12.81 2.04
CA ASP A 87 1.65 14.17 2.12
C ASP A 87 1.76 14.90 0.77
N LYS A 88 2.87 14.73 0.04
CA LYS A 88 2.97 15.26 -1.35
C LYS A 88 1.92 14.65 -2.26
N ALA A 89 1.75 13.32 -2.23
CA ALA A 89 0.76 12.63 -3.04
C ALA A 89 -0.68 13.08 -2.70
N ALA A 90 -0.99 13.28 -1.42
CA ALA A 90 -2.29 13.77 -0.98
C ALA A 90 -2.58 15.21 -1.43
N VAL A 91 -1.57 16.06 -1.51
CA VAL A 91 -1.71 17.44 -2.04
C VAL A 91 -1.89 17.44 -3.56
N GLU A 92 -1.17 16.60 -4.28
CA GLU A 92 -1.24 16.53 -5.76
C GLU A 92 -2.47 15.82 -6.29
N PHE A 93 -2.94 14.81 -5.57
CA PHE A 93 -4.07 13.97 -5.95
C PHE A 93 -5.13 13.94 -4.84
N PRO A 94 -5.81 15.07 -4.55
CA PRO A 94 -6.79 15.16 -3.47
C PRO A 94 -8.04 14.30 -3.69
N GLU A 95 -8.25 13.82 -4.92
CA GLU A 95 -9.32 12.89 -5.28
C GLU A 95 -9.00 11.43 -4.90
N PHE A 96 -7.74 11.13 -4.59
CA PHE A 96 -7.28 9.79 -4.20
C PHE A 96 -7.06 9.70 -2.69
N HIS A 97 -7.02 8.47 -2.21
CA HIS A 97 -6.75 8.21 -0.80
C HIS A 97 -5.29 7.82 -0.60
N PHE A 98 -4.66 8.35 0.44
CA PHE A 98 -3.30 7.93 0.79
C PHE A 98 -3.17 7.66 2.27
N ALA A 99 -2.52 6.56 2.60
CA ALA A 99 -2.24 6.17 3.96
C ALA A 99 -0.83 5.61 4.07
N CYS A 100 -0.26 5.69 5.26
CA CYS A 100 0.97 4.99 5.59
C CYS A 100 0.61 3.78 6.45
N ILE A 101 1.29 2.65 6.23
CA ILE A 101 1.29 1.61 7.24
C ILE A 101 1.94 2.15 8.53
N PRO A 102 1.49 1.72 9.70
CA PRO A 102 2.00 2.21 10.99
C PRO A 102 3.46 1.84 11.28
N ALA A 103 4.11 1.04 10.42
CA ALA A 103 5.51 0.66 10.59
C ALA A 103 6.35 0.97 9.36
N LYS A 104 7.67 1.02 9.54
CA LYS A 104 8.61 1.41 8.47
C LYS A 104 8.68 0.43 7.29
N ASP A 105 8.26 -0.80 7.48
CA ASP A 105 8.28 -1.86 6.46
C ASP A 105 7.15 -2.86 6.78
N ILE A 106 6.55 -3.46 5.75
CA ILE A 106 5.50 -4.48 5.91
C ILE A 106 5.98 -5.78 6.57
N ARG A 107 7.29 -6.07 6.49
CA ARG A 107 7.91 -7.22 7.15
C ARG A 107 9.18 -6.82 7.89
N THR A 108 9.47 -7.52 8.97
CA THR A 108 10.77 -7.44 9.64
C THR A 108 11.84 -8.07 8.73
N LYS A 109 12.79 -7.25 8.27
CA LYS A 109 13.95 -7.71 7.49
C LYS A 109 15.14 -7.93 8.45
N PRO A 110 15.93 -9.00 8.29
CA PRO A 110 17.11 -9.20 9.11
C PRO A 110 18.09 -8.02 8.89
N PRO A 111 18.82 -7.61 9.95
CA PRO A 111 19.67 -6.44 9.88
C PRO A 111 20.75 -6.63 8.82
N ARG A 112 20.70 -5.83 7.76
CA ARG A 112 21.89 -5.55 6.94
C ARG A 112 22.84 -4.79 7.86
N LYS A 113 24.09 -5.26 7.96
CA LYS A 113 25.11 -4.69 8.86
C LYS A 113 25.04 -3.16 8.86
N ALA A 114 24.72 -2.63 10.05
CA ALA A 114 24.60 -1.23 10.45
C ALA A 114 23.31 -0.49 10.02
N THR A 115 22.17 -0.84 10.63
CA THR A 115 21.16 0.13 11.09
C THR A 115 20.37 -0.47 12.24
N ASP A 116 20.03 0.34 13.25
CA ASP A 116 19.20 -0.01 14.40
C ASP A 116 17.95 -0.83 14.04
N GLU A 117 17.51 -1.66 14.99
CA GLU A 117 16.32 -2.49 14.90
C GLU A 117 15.11 -1.66 14.46
N VAL A 118 14.61 -1.95 13.27
CA VAL A 118 13.41 -1.32 12.73
C VAL A 118 12.21 -2.10 13.24
N GLN A 119 11.46 -1.49 14.15
CA GLN A 119 10.23 -2.06 14.69
C GLN A 119 9.13 -2.03 13.62
N GLY A 120 8.78 -3.23 13.12
CA GLY A 120 7.73 -3.50 12.13
C GLY A 120 6.31 -3.55 12.72
N LEU A 121 5.30 -3.59 11.85
CA LEU A 121 3.86 -3.65 12.18
C LEU A 121 3.50 -5.04 12.72
N LEU A 122 4.06 -6.04 12.08
CA LEU A 122 4.00 -7.42 12.49
C LEU A 122 5.25 -7.75 13.31
N ASP A 123 5.13 -8.69 14.22
CA ASP A 123 6.26 -9.27 14.91
C ASP A 123 7.02 -10.28 14.01
N GLU A 124 8.02 -10.96 14.58
CA GLU A 124 8.81 -11.97 13.86
C GLU A 124 8.00 -13.20 13.43
N LYS A 125 6.81 -13.41 14.00
CA LYS A 125 5.88 -14.48 13.65
C LYS A 125 4.83 -14.05 12.62
N LEU A 126 4.95 -12.83 12.09
CA LEU A 126 3.97 -12.20 11.20
C LEU A 126 2.62 -11.95 11.89
N GLU A 127 2.60 -11.81 13.21
CA GLU A 127 1.42 -11.48 13.99
C GLU A 127 1.38 -9.96 14.25
N LEU A 128 0.19 -9.35 14.14
CA LEU A 128 0.02 -7.93 14.41
C LEU A 128 0.39 -7.59 15.86
N LYS A 129 1.28 -6.61 16.05
CA LYS A 129 1.54 -6.06 17.38
C LYS A 129 0.33 -5.29 17.90
N GLU A 130 -0.09 -5.61 19.11
CA GLU A 130 -1.31 -5.05 19.73
C GLU A 130 -1.31 -3.52 19.80
N GLU A 131 -0.13 -2.89 19.91
CA GLU A 131 0.04 -1.43 19.95
C GLU A 131 -0.49 -0.74 18.68
N TYR A 132 -0.47 -1.41 17.52
CA TYR A 132 -0.92 -0.87 16.25
C TYR A 132 -2.36 -1.24 15.90
N ALA A 133 -3.01 -2.13 16.67
CA ALA A 133 -4.32 -2.67 16.33
C ALA A 133 -5.43 -1.61 16.28
N MET A 134 -5.44 -0.67 17.23
CA MET A 134 -6.45 0.39 17.27
C MET A 134 -6.25 1.37 16.10
N GLN A 135 -5.00 1.74 15.80
CA GLN A 135 -4.68 2.63 14.69
C GLN A 135 -5.03 2.00 13.33
N LEU A 136 -4.69 0.72 13.12
CA LEU A 136 -5.06 0.00 11.91
C LEU A 136 -6.58 -0.11 11.75
N LYS A 137 -7.32 -0.37 12.83
CA LYS A 137 -8.78 -0.47 12.77
C LYS A 137 -9.41 0.86 12.35
N THR A 138 -8.89 1.98 12.85
CA THR A 138 -9.32 3.32 12.42
C THR A 138 -8.92 3.60 10.97
N LEU A 139 -7.69 3.24 10.58
CA LEU A 139 -7.18 3.45 9.23
C LEU A 139 -7.99 2.65 8.20
N PHE A 140 -8.18 1.35 8.42
CA PHE A 140 -9.00 0.51 7.55
C PHE A 140 -10.47 0.95 7.56
N GLY A 141 -11.03 1.35 8.70
CA GLY A 141 -12.39 1.89 8.75
C GLY A 141 -12.56 3.17 7.93
N ALA A 142 -11.60 4.09 7.99
CA ALA A 142 -11.59 5.30 7.16
C ALA A 142 -11.44 4.98 5.67
N LEU A 143 -10.56 4.03 5.34
CA LEU A 143 -10.31 3.56 3.98
C LEU A 143 -11.55 2.90 3.37
N SER A 144 -12.20 1.98 4.10
CA SER A 144 -13.46 1.34 3.68
C SER A 144 -14.60 2.36 3.50
N LYS A 145 -14.70 3.37 4.37
CA LYS A 145 -15.73 4.42 4.26
C LYS A 145 -15.57 5.26 3.00
N HIS A 146 -14.32 5.57 2.63
CA HIS A 146 -14.02 6.34 1.42
C HIS A 146 -14.24 5.52 0.14
N MET A 147 -13.89 4.22 0.13
CA MET A 147 -14.11 3.34 -1.03
C MET A 147 -15.60 3.08 -1.34
N ASN A 148 -16.45 3.11 -0.31
CA ASN A 148 -17.89 2.86 -0.38
C ASN A 148 -18.77 4.11 -0.50
N SER A 149 -18.19 5.32 -0.43
CA SER A 149 -18.90 6.57 -0.76
C SER A 149 -18.76 6.91 -2.25
#